data_AF-A0A6G0WL98-F1
#
_entry.id   AF-A0A6G0WL98-F1
#
_cell.length_a   1.000
_cell.length_b   1.000
_cell.length_c   1.000
_cell.angle_alpha   90.00
_cell.angle_beta   90.00
_cell.angle_gamma   90.00
#
_symmetry.space_group_name_H-M   'P 1'
#
loop_
_entity.id
_entity.type
_entity.pdbx_description
1 polymer ?
#
loop_
_entity_poly.entity_id
_entity_poly.type
_entity_poly.pdbx_seq_one_letter_code
_entity_poly.pdbx_strand_id
1 'polypeptide(L)'
;MELFTIDAAGNASLRDPDLCFAKIGGHKPTLIAEVEERHRSVLSLDQWWRGYFHTPGVRLVLGFKLYPANLNGDVAALVLQYGYTSGNQVEIMDAVSFGMRDVEPQGIPHDIWSRIRFLPHPTRAQMESCLDPWTPDDHGFLTLPRAECLYGAPDDVLNSPAEDFRLPLFRILFDYS
;
A
#
# COMPACT_ATOMS: atom_id res chain seq x y z
N MET A 1 -2.37 -3.41 -18.16
CA MET A 1 -2.45 -4.44 -17.12
C MET A 1 -3.14 -3.81 -15.93
N GLU A 2 -4.31 -4.32 -15.52
CA GLU A 2 -5.11 -3.74 -14.44
C GLU A 2 -4.56 -4.17 -13.08
N LEU A 3 -4.23 -3.17 -12.25
CA LEU A 3 -3.44 -3.28 -11.03
C LEU A 3 -4.27 -3.72 -9.83
N PHE A 4 -5.49 -3.20 -9.75
CA PHE A 4 -6.49 -3.60 -8.79
C PHE A 4 -7.78 -3.96 -9.50
N THR A 5 -8.43 -5.04 -9.08
CA THR A 5 -9.88 -5.15 -9.24
C THR A 5 -10.53 -4.61 -7.99
N ILE A 6 -11.29 -3.51 -8.14
CA ILE A 6 -12.20 -3.03 -7.10
C ILE A 6 -13.52 -3.74 -7.34
N ASP A 7 -13.94 -4.60 -6.41
CA ASP A 7 -15.24 -5.26 -6.52
C ASP A 7 -16.39 -4.27 -6.25
N ALA A 8 -17.63 -4.72 -6.48
CA ALA A 8 -18.82 -3.92 -6.24
C ALA A 8 -19.01 -3.52 -4.75
N ALA A 9 -18.26 -4.15 -3.84
CA ALA A 9 -18.24 -3.83 -2.42
C ALA A 9 -17.13 -2.84 -2.03
N GLY A 10 -16.29 -2.41 -2.98
CA GLY A 10 -15.21 -1.44 -2.75
C GLY A 10 -13.89 -2.07 -2.28
N ASN A 11 -13.75 -3.40 -2.33
CA ASN A 11 -12.49 -4.05 -1.95
C ASN A 11 -11.50 -4.02 -3.12
N ALA A 12 -10.30 -3.49 -2.89
CA ALA A 12 -9.22 -3.51 -3.88
C ALA A 12 -8.39 -4.80 -3.76
N SER A 13 -8.15 -5.49 -4.86
CA SER A 13 -7.32 -6.72 -4.94
C SER A 13 -6.19 -6.55 -5.95
N LEU A 14 -4.93 -6.70 -5.52
CA LEU A 14 -3.75 -6.43 -6.35
C LEU A 14 -3.43 -7.64 -7.26
N ARG A 15 -3.11 -7.42 -8.55
CA ARG A 15 -2.86 -8.51 -9.51
C ARG A 15 -1.41 -8.70 -9.96
N ASP A 16 -0.54 -7.69 -9.80
CA ASP A 16 0.88 -7.79 -10.19
C ASP A 16 1.68 -6.65 -9.50
N PRO A 17 2.77 -6.87 -8.74
CA PRO A 17 3.28 -5.87 -7.80
C PRO A 17 4.67 -5.25 -8.13
N ASP A 18 5.33 -5.67 -9.21
CA ASP A 18 6.73 -5.30 -9.49
C ASP A 18 6.95 -3.84 -9.93
N LEU A 19 5.93 -3.21 -10.51
CA LEU A 19 5.74 -1.75 -10.66
C LEU A 19 4.50 -1.60 -11.54
N CYS A 20 3.39 -1.18 -10.95
CA CYS A 20 2.16 -1.12 -11.71
C CYS A 20 1.53 0.28 -11.63
N PHE A 21 0.83 0.63 -12.70
CA PHE A 21 0.00 1.82 -12.82
C PHE A 21 -1.48 1.45 -12.75
N ALA A 22 -2.20 1.89 -11.72
CA ALA A 22 -3.64 1.68 -11.66
C ALA A 22 -4.31 2.82 -12.44
N LYS A 23 -5.07 2.45 -13.49
CA LYS A 23 -5.99 3.35 -14.18
C LYS A 23 -7.40 2.97 -13.75
N ILE A 24 -8.03 3.79 -12.92
CA ILE A 24 -9.44 3.61 -12.61
C ILE A 24 -10.24 4.40 -13.66
N GLY A 25 -11.07 3.71 -14.47
CA GLY A 25 -11.91 4.34 -15.49
C GLY A 25 -11.20 4.73 -16.80
N GLY A 26 -10.04 4.15 -17.14
CA GLY A 26 -9.37 4.40 -18.43
C GLY A 26 -8.58 5.72 -18.54
N HIS A 27 -8.50 6.50 -17.45
CA HIS A 27 -7.77 7.77 -17.40
C HIS A 27 -6.33 7.61 -16.91
N LYS A 28 -5.55 8.71 -16.91
CA LYS A 28 -4.12 8.74 -16.50
C LYS A 28 -3.94 8.10 -15.10
N PRO A 29 -2.78 7.48 -14.81
CA PRO A 29 -2.59 6.77 -13.56
C PRO A 29 -2.66 7.72 -12.37
N THR A 30 -3.68 7.52 -11.53
CA THR A 30 -3.91 8.24 -10.29
C THR A 30 -3.15 7.63 -9.11
N LEU A 31 -2.90 6.32 -9.19
CA LEU A 31 -2.29 5.51 -8.14
C LEU A 31 -1.11 4.71 -8.70
N ILE A 32 0.03 4.79 -8.03
CA ILE A 32 1.19 3.93 -8.27
C ILE A 32 1.40 3.04 -7.04
N ALA A 33 1.65 1.76 -7.28
CA ALA A 33 2.13 0.85 -6.24
C ALA A 33 3.45 0.23 -6.72
N GLU A 34 4.47 0.28 -5.86
CA GLU A 34 5.79 -0.32 -6.11
C GLU A 34 6.21 -1.17 -4.92
N VAL A 35 6.57 -2.42 -5.19
CA VAL A 35 7.29 -3.28 -4.25
C VAL A 35 8.79 -3.11 -4.42
N GLU A 36 9.48 -2.95 -3.30
CA GLU A 36 10.91 -2.78 -3.25
C GLU A 36 11.61 -4.12 -2.99
N GLU A 37 12.42 -4.53 -3.97
CA GLU A 37 13.25 -5.74 -3.88
C GLU A 37 14.77 -5.48 -3.88
N ARG A 38 15.21 -4.25 -4.16
CA ARG A 38 16.63 -3.87 -4.32
C ARG A 38 17.31 -3.52 -2.99
N HIS A 39 16.68 -3.81 -1.86
CA HIS A 39 17.17 -3.58 -0.50
C HIS A 39 17.60 -2.13 -0.21
N ARG A 40 16.99 -1.15 -0.88
CA ARG A 40 17.27 0.28 -0.66
C ARG A 40 16.90 0.70 0.78
N SER A 41 17.61 1.68 1.34
CA SER A 41 17.26 2.25 2.66
C SER A 41 15.89 2.94 2.60
N VAL A 42 15.17 3.01 3.73
CA VAL A 42 13.87 3.73 3.78
C VAL A 42 14.03 5.20 3.42
N LEU A 43 15.14 5.83 3.81
CA LEU A 43 15.45 7.21 3.43
C LEU A 43 15.58 7.38 1.90
N SER A 44 16.27 6.46 1.23
CA SER A 44 16.41 6.50 -0.22
C SER A 44 15.07 6.24 -0.93
N LEU A 45 14.24 5.37 -0.35
CA LEU A 45 12.93 5.05 -0.89
C LEU A 45 11.93 6.18 -0.73
N ASP A 46 11.99 6.91 0.39
CA ASP A 46 11.14 8.08 0.61
C ASP A 46 11.34 9.12 -0.50
N GLN A 47 12.60 9.43 -0.83
CA GLN A 47 12.93 10.33 -1.94
C GLN A 47 12.48 9.78 -3.29
N TRP A 48 12.67 8.48 -3.52
CA TRP A 48 12.30 7.80 -4.76
C TRP A 48 10.79 7.83 -5.01
N TRP A 49 9.99 7.40 -4.03
CA TRP A 49 8.53 7.33 -4.13
C TRP A 49 7.88 8.71 -4.21
N ARG A 50 8.42 9.72 -3.50
CA ARG A 50 8.02 11.13 -3.70
C ARG A 50 8.28 11.61 -5.13
N GLY A 51 9.33 11.10 -5.77
CA GLY A 51 9.67 11.42 -7.16
C GLY A 51 8.58 11.08 -8.17
N TYR A 52 7.71 10.09 -7.88
CA TYR A 52 6.60 9.74 -8.77
C TYR A 52 5.58 10.86 -8.94
N PHE A 53 5.44 11.77 -7.98
CA PHE A 53 4.51 12.90 -8.07
C PHE A 53 4.93 13.95 -9.10
N HIS A 54 6.15 13.88 -9.65
CA HIS A 54 6.53 14.65 -10.84
C HIS A 54 5.85 14.12 -12.12
N THR A 55 5.25 12.93 -12.07
CA THR A 55 4.47 12.37 -13.19
C THR A 55 3.07 12.98 -13.20
N PRO A 56 2.65 13.64 -14.30
CA PRO A 56 1.34 14.27 -14.36
C PRO A 56 0.18 13.29 -14.14
N GLY A 57 -0.68 13.60 -13.17
CA GLY A 57 -1.88 12.81 -12.87
C GLY A 57 -1.74 11.87 -11.67
N VAL A 58 -0.52 11.64 -11.16
CA VAL A 58 -0.32 10.85 -9.94
C VAL A 58 -0.82 11.62 -8.73
N ARG A 59 -1.62 10.93 -7.91
CA ARG A 59 -2.28 11.47 -6.72
C ARG A 59 -1.99 10.66 -5.47
N LEU A 60 -1.73 9.37 -5.64
CA LEU A 60 -1.39 8.45 -4.56
C LEU A 60 -0.21 7.55 -4.98
N VAL A 61 0.70 7.29 -4.05
CA VAL A 61 1.79 6.32 -4.23
C VAL A 61 1.83 5.42 -3.01
N LEU A 62 1.87 4.11 -3.25
CA LEU A 62 2.06 3.08 -2.24
C LEU A 62 3.43 2.44 -2.44
N GLY A 63 4.32 2.70 -1.50
CA GLY A 63 5.65 2.11 -1.49
C GLY A 63 5.73 0.96 -0.50
N PHE A 64 5.96 -0.26 -0.97
CA PHE A 64 6.11 -1.44 -0.14
C PHE A 64 7.59 -1.79 -0.02
N LYS A 65 8.12 -1.84 1.20
CA LYS A 65 9.45 -2.36 1.49
C LYS A 65 9.34 -3.70 2.18
N LEU A 66 9.84 -4.74 1.52
CA LEU A 66 9.94 -6.08 2.09
C LEU A 66 11.27 -6.23 2.83
N TYR A 67 11.22 -6.84 4.01
CA TYR A 67 12.40 -7.21 4.79
C TYR A 67 12.61 -8.72 4.70
N PRO A 68 13.88 -9.16 4.55
CA PRO A 68 14.19 -10.59 4.51
C PRO A 68 13.64 -11.34 5.72
N ALA A 69 13.32 -12.61 5.51
CA ALA A 69 12.95 -13.51 6.59
C ALA A 69 14.08 -13.60 7.63
N ASN A 70 13.71 -13.63 8.92
CA ASN A 70 14.66 -13.92 9.99
C ASN A 70 15.02 -15.43 10.02
N LEU A 71 15.81 -15.86 11.00
CA LEU A 71 16.18 -17.27 11.17
C LEU A 71 15.00 -18.22 11.38
N ASN A 72 13.85 -17.71 11.85
CA ASN A 72 12.64 -18.49 12.03
C ASN A 72 11.79 -18.55 10.76
N GLY A 73 12.14 -17.82 9.70
CA GLY A 73 11.32 -17.67 8.48
C GLY A 73 10.29 -16.54 8.56
N ASP A 74 10.32 -15.71 9.62
CA ASP A 74 9.32 -14.65 9.80
C ASP A 74 9.67 -13.44 8.93
N VAL A 75 8.71 -13.05 8.09
CA VAL A 75 8.81 -11.89 7.19
C VAL A 75 8.18 -10.64 7.80
N ALA A 76 8.70 -9.48 7.41
CA ALA A 76 8.14 -8.17 7.76
C ALA A 76 8.10 -7.28 6.52
N ALA A 77 7.13 -6.37 6.49
CA ALA A 77 7.01 -5.35 5.47
C ALA A 77 6.57 -4.01 6.06
N LEU A 78 6.97 -2.95 5.38
CA LEU A 78 6.54 -1.58 5.64
C LEU A 78 5.86 -1.07 4.37
N VAL A 79 4.63 -0.57 4.48
CA VAL A 79 4.02 0.24 3.42
C VAL A 79 4.01 1.70 3.83
N LEU A 80 4.44 2.57 2.92
CA LEU A 80 4.34 4.02 3.03
C LEU A 80 3.34 4.51 1.97
N GLN A 81 2.28 5.17 2.44
CA GLN A 81 1.30 5.81 1.58
C GLN A 81 1.62 7.30 1.47
N TYR A 82 1.81 7.76 0.24
CA TYR A 82 2.05 9.16 -0.07
C TYR A 82 0.85 9.76 -0.79
N GLY A 83 0.58 11.03 -0.52
CA GLY A 83 -0.41 11.82 -1.25
C GLY A 83 -0.20 13.31 -1.04
N TYR A 84 -1.06 14.11 -1.64
CA TYR A 84 -1.05 15.57 -1.47
C TYR A 84 -1.77 16.00 -0.21
N THR A 85 -1.17 16.92 0.54
CA THR A 85 -1.85 17.68 1.59
C THR A 85 -2.74 18.76 0.98
N SER A 86 -3.57 19.40 1.81
CA SER A 86 -4.35 20.58 1.41
C SER A 86 -3.48 21.75 0.93
N GLY A 87 -2.21 21.80 1.33
CA GLY A 87 -1.21 22.76 0.85
C GLY A 87 -0.52 22.36 -0.46
N ASN A 88 -0.98 21.30 -1.13
CA ASN A 88 -0.38 20.75 -2.35
C ASN A 88 1.09 20.31 -2.17
N GLN A 89 1.46 19.89 -0.95
CA GLN A 89 2.74 19.27 -0.65
C GLN A 89 2.58 17.75 -0.61
N VAL A 90 3.56 17.01 -1.11
CA VAL A 90 3.56 15.54 -0.98
C VAL A 90 3.99 15.18 0.43
N GLU A 91 3.24 14.33 1.11
CA GLU A 91 3.56 13.82 2.45
C GLU A 91 3.22 12.35 2.60
N ILE A 92 3.81 11.71 3.62
CA ILE A 92 3.39 10.39 4.09
C ILE A 92 2.06 10.57 4.84
N MET A 93 0.99 10.02 4.26
CA MET A 93 -0.36 10.04 4.80
C MET A 93 -0.61 8.90 5.80
N ASP A 94 -0.06 7.72 5.52
CA ASP A 94 -0.09 6.57 6.44
C ASP A 94 1.21 5.76 6.27
N ALA A 95 1.60 5.08 7.34
CA ALA A 95 2.76 4.21 7.39
C ALA A 95 2.41 2.97 8.21
N VAL A 96 2.52 1.79 7.61
CA VAL A 96 2.00 0.56 8.24
C VAL A 96 3.04 -0.54 8.20
N SER A 97 3.35 -1.09 9.37
CA SER A 97 4.13 -2.32 9.54
C SER A 97 3.20 -3.52 9.55
N PHE A 98 3.52 -4.54 8.78
CA PHE A 98 2.74 -5.76 8.67
C PHE A 98 3.62 -6.96 8.35
N GLY A 99 3.10 -8.16 8.59
CA GLY A 99 3.84 -9.43 8.47
C GLY A 99 3.83 -10.22 9.77
N MET A 100 4.67 -11.25 9.82
CA MET A 100 4.77 -12.17 10.96
C MET A 100 5.62 -11.61 12.11
N ARG A 101 6.28 -10.47 11.87
CA ARG A 101 7.04 -9.72 12.87
C ARG A 101 7.02 -8.24 12.52
N ASP A 102 7.33 -7.41 13.51
CA ASP A 102 7.49 -5.97 13.30
C ASP A 102 8.75 -5.64 12.51
N VAL A 103 8.68 -4.54 11.75
CA VAL A 103 9.87 -3.89 11.22
C VAL A 103 10.65 -3.26 12.38
N GLU A 104 11.97 -3.37 12.33
CA GLU A 104 12.84 -2.78 13.35
C GLU A 104 13.14 -1.31 13.00
N PRO A 105 13.35 -0.44 14.00
CA PRO A 105 13.63 0.98 13.76
C PRO A 105 14.97 1.23 13.06
N GLN A 106 15.87 0.25 13.05
CA GLN A 106 17.17 0.34 12.41
C GLN A 106 17.03 0.76 10.94
N GLY A 107 17.64 1.91 10.59
CA GLY A 107 17.65 2.40 9.21
C GLY A 107 16.34 3.03 8.75
N ILE A 108 15.37 3.23 9.65
CA ILE A 108 14.15 3.98 9.41
C ILE A 108 14.30 5.39 10.01
N PRO A 109 14.14 6.47 9.23
CA PRO A 109 14.12 7.83 9.75
C PRO A 109 13.11 8.00 10.89
N HIS A 110 13.49 8.73 11.95
CA HIS A 110 12.66 8.85 13.16
C HIS A 110 11.27 9.45 12.89
N ASP A 111 11.18 10.42 11.99
CA ASP A 111 9.95 11.06 11.57
C ASP A 111 8.98 10.07 10.88
N ILE A 112 9.52 9.11 10.13
CA ILE A 112 8.74 8.01 9.55
C ILE A 112 8.38 7.01 10.65
N TRP A 113 9.36 6.57 11.46
CA TRP A 113 9.16 5.60 12.53
C TRP A 113 8.03 5.99 13.48
N SER A 114 7.99 7.26 13.90
CA SER A 114 6.96 7.78 14.82
C SER A 114 5.53 7.74 14.26
N ARG A 115 5.37 7.54 12.95
CA ARG A 115 4.08 7.45 12.25
C ARG A 115 3.64 6.02 11.99
N ILE A 116 4.52 5.04 12.21
CA ILE A 116 4.23 3.65 11.87
C ILE A 116 3.16 3.11 12.81
N ARG A 117 2.07 2.65 12.20
CA ARG A 117 1.06 1.81 12.85
C ARG A 117 1.42 0.35 12.62
N PHE A 118 1.38 -0.44 13.69
CA PHE A 118 1.70 -1.87 13.65
C PHE A 118 0.41 -2.67 13.56
N LEU A 119 0.29 -3.53 12.54
CA LEU A 119 -0.83 -4.44 12.40
C LEU A 119 -0.62 -5.72 13.23
N PRO A 120 -1.70 -6.36 13.69
CA PRO A 120 -1.60 -7.65 14.37
C PRO A 120 -0.90 -8.70 13.50
N HIS A 121 0.00 -9.47 14.09
CA HIS A 121 0.68 -10.56 13.39
C HIS A 121 -0.27 -11.73 13.12
N PRO A 122 -0.31 -12.24 11.88
CA PRO A 122 -0.96 -13.51 11.61
C PRO A 122 -0.12 -14.65 12.18
N THR A 123 -0.80 -15.72 12.57
CA THR A 123 -0.14 -16.98 12.89
C THR A 123 0.45 -17.62 11.63
N ARG A 124 1.47 -18.48 11.79
CA ARG A 124 2.03 -19.27 10.69
C ARG A 124 0.97 -20.12 10.00
N ALA A 125 0.04 -20.71 10.75
CA ALA A 125 -1.06 -21.49 10.18
C ALA A 125 -1.99 -20.64 9.31
N GLN A 126 -2.28 -19.39 9.74
CA GLN A 126 -3.06 -18.45 8.91
C GLN A 126 -2.31 -18.13 7.62
N MET A 127 -0.99 -17.89 7.71
CA MET A 127 -0.15 -17.69 6.52
C MET A 127 -0.19 -18.90 5.58
N GLU A 128 0.20 -20.07 6.06
CA GLU A 128 0.30 -21.28 5.25
C GLU A 128 -1.04 -21.73 4.65
N SER A 129 -2.15 -21.45 5.33
CA SER A 129 -3.45 -21.92 4.86
C SER A 129 -3.85 -21.30 3.53
N CYS A 130 -3.48 -20.04 3.22
CA CYS A 130 -3.93 -19.33 2.01
C CYS A 130 -5.46 -19.39 1.75
N LEU A 131 -6.26 -19.86 2.71
CA LEU A 131 -7.69 -20.13 2.54
C LEU A 131 -8.47 -18.86 2.91
N ASP A 132 -9.35 -18.47 2.01
CA ASP A 132 -10.21 -17.29 2.05
C ASP A 132 -11.13 -17.20 3.30
N PRO A 133 -11.64 -16.00 3.64
CA PRO A 133 -11.22 -14.68 3.19
C PRO A 133 -10.50 -13.89 4.28
N TRP A 134 -9.31 -13.38 3.93
CA TRP A 134 -8.63 -12.37 4.73
C TRP A 134 -9.44 -11.07 4.64
N THR A 135 -10.20 -10.75 5.69
CA THR A 135 -10.93 -9.50 5.73
C THR A 135 -10.02 -8.37 6.23
N PRO A 136 -10.22 -7.13 5.75
CA PRO A 136 -9.63 -5.95 6.36
C PRO A 136 -9.80 -5.85 7.88
N ASP A 137 -10.84 -6.45 8.45
CA ASP A 137 -11.14 -6.38 9.88
C ASP A 137 -10.28 -7.34 10.73
N ASP A 138 -9.86 -8.48 10.17
CA ASP A 138 -9.13 -9.51 10.93
C ASP A 138 -7.66 -9.16 11.15
N HIS A 139 -7.03 -8.55 10.13
CA HIS A 139 -5.59 -8.32 10.12
C HIS A 139 -5.23 -6.87 9.83
N GLY A 140 -6.22 -6.01 9.66
CA GLY A 140 -6.02 -4.61 9.34
C GLY A 140 -5.81 -4.36 7.85
N PHE A 141 -5.81 -3.08 7.52
CA PHE A 141 -5.84 -2.60 6.15
C PHE A 141 -5.15 -1.24 6.05
N LEU A 142 -4.88 -0.86 4.81
CA LEU A 142 -4.54 0.49 4.43
C LEU A 142 -5.77 1.18 3.84
N THR A 143 -6.07 2.39 4.33
CA THR A 143 -7.18 3.19 3.83
C THR A 143 -6.71 4.04 2.66
N LEU A 144 -7.26 3.81 1.47
CA LEU A 144 -6.95 4.59 0.28
C LEU A 144 -8.03 5.67 0.09
N PRO A 145 -7.68 6.96 0.15
CA PRO A 145 -8.62 8.05 -0.01
C PRO A 145 -9.33 7.96 -1.36
N ARG A 146 -10.66 7.82 -1.34
CA ARG A 146 -11.47 7.65 -2.55
C ARG A 146 -11.26 8.81 -3.52
N ALA A 147 -11.20 10.04 -2.99
CA ALA A 147 -11.02 11.25 -3.78
C ALA A 147 -9.70 11.24 -4.58
N GLU A 148 -8.63 10.66 -4.02
CA GLU A 148 -7.34 10.58 -4.70
C GLU A 148 -7.30 9.42 -5.71
N CYS A 149 -7.87 8.27 -5.35
CA CYS A 149 -7.97 7.12 -6.24
C CYS A 149 -8.82 7.40 -7.49
N LEU A 150 -9.91 8.17 -7.33
CA LEU A 150 -10.87 8.49 -8.39
C LEU A 150 -10.64 9.88 -9.00
N TYR A 151 -9.51 10.53 -8.74
CA TYR A 151 -9.25 11.85 -9.30
C TYR A 151 -9.28 11.81 -10.84
N GLY A 152 -10.12 12.66 -11.42
CA GLY A 152 -10.35 12.70 -12.87
C GLY A 152 -11.31 11.64 -13.41
N ALA A 153 -11.96 10.84 -12.55
CA ALA A 153 -13.05 9.97 -12.93
C ALA A 153 -14.32 10.79 -13.28
N PRO A 154 -15.24 10.25 -14.11
CA PRO A 154 -16.47 10.95 -14.45
C PRO A 154 -17.45 11.02 -13.26
N ASP A 155 -18.38 11.98 -13.31
CA ASP A 155 -19.28 12.32 -12.20
C ASP A 155 -20.16 11.15 -11.75
N ASP A 156 -20.55 10.25 -12.64
CA ASP A 156 -21.35 9.07 -12.31
C ASP A 156 -20.62 8.09 -11.38
N VAL A 157 -19.29 8.00 -11.49
CA VAL A 157 -18.43 7.21 -10.58
C VAL A 157 -18.24 7.93 -9.24
N LEU A 158 -18.13 9.26 -9.26
CA LEU A 158 -17.92 10.09 -8.06
C LEU A 158 -19.17 10.19 -7.18
N ASN A 159 -20.36 10.18 -7.77
CA ASN A 159 -21.65 10.34 -7.08
C ASN A 159 -22.13 9.08 -6.34
N SER A 160 -21.39 7.98 -6.37
CA SER A 160 -21.66 6.82 -5.52
C SER A 160 -21.28 7.13 -4.06
N PRO A 161 -22.15 6.89 -3.07
CA PRO A 161 -21.96 7.24 -1.65
C PRO A 161 -20.93 6.35 -0.92
N ALA A 162 -19.92 5.86 -1.63
CA ALA A 162 -18.98 4.88 -1.11
C ALA A 162 -17.89 5.54 -0.24
N GLU A 163 -17.52 4.83 0.82
CA GLU A 163 -16.41 5.18 1.73
C GLU A 163 -15.05 5.08 1.02
N ASP A 164 -13.99 5.45 1.75
CA ASP A 164 -12.61 5.20 1.32
C ASP A 164 -12.35 3.70 1.09
N PHE A 165 -11.45 3.38 0.16
CA PHE A 165 -11.18 1.99 -0.17
C PHE A 165 -10.31 1.34 0.90
N ARG A 166 -10.56 0.06 1.19
CA ARG A 166 -9.77 -0.74 2.14
C ARG A 166 -8.89 -1.71 1.37
N LEU A 167 -7.57 -1.56 1.49
CA LEU A 167 -6.59 -2.47 0.92
C LEU A 167 -6.08 -3.45 1.98
N PRO A 168 -6.45 -4.74 1.92
CA PRO A 168 -5.89 -5.76 2.81
C PRO A 168 -4.41 -5.99 2.47
N LEU A 169 -3.51 -5.73 3.42
CA LEU A 169 -2.06 -5.74 3.18
C LEU A 169 -1.46 -7.14 3.15
N PHE A 170 -2.00 -8.07 3.92
CA PHE A 170 -1.41 -9.40 4.09
C PHE A 170 -1.45 -10.28 2.84
N ARG A 171 -2.40 -10.05 1.92
CA ARG A 171 -2.40 -10.73 0.62
C ARG A 171 -1.11 -10.47 -0.18
N ILE A 172 -0.50 -9.30 -0.01
CA ILE A 172 0.69 -8.87 -0.76
C ILE A 172 1.94 -9.67 -0.32
N LEU A 173 2.01 -10.18 0.91
CA LEU A 173 3.17 -10.95 1.37
C LEU A 173 3.26 -12.33 0.74
N PHE A 174 2.13 -12.96 0.40
CA PHE A 174 2.10 -14.32 -0.16
C PHE A 174 2.68 -14.41 -1.56
N ASP A 175 2.50 -13.36 -2.36
CA ASP A 175 3.01 -13.35 -3.73
C ASP A 175 4.55 -13.23 -3.77
N TYR A 176 5.20 -12.93 -2.64
CA TYR A 176 6.65 -12.70 -2.51
C TYR A 176 7.38 -13.62 -1.51
N SER A 177 6.69 -14.55 -0.86
CA SER A 177 7.25 -15.56 0.05
C SER A 177 7.42 -16.91 -0.62
#